data_AF-A0A7C5DU55-F1
#
_entry.id   AF-A0A7C5DU55-F1
#
_cell.length_a   1.000
_cell.length_b   1.000
_cell.length_c   1.000
_cell.angle_alpha   90.00
_cell.angle_beta   90.00
_cell.angle_gamma   90.00
#
_symmetry.space_group_name_H-M   'P 1'
#
loop_
_entity.id
_entity.type
_entity.pdbx_description
1 polymer ?
#
loop_
_entity_poly.entity_id
_entity_poly.type
_entity_poly.pdbx_seq_one_letter_code
_entity_poly.pdbx_strand_id
1 'polypeptide(L)' 'MEKGRGAPQPMIASRLLEASEETLARLRVERVVIGLAYTGVLLSDGRCGLAATPHEGQ' A
#
# COMPACT_ATOMS: atom_id res chain seq x y z
N MET A 1 -37.51 -8.51 -8.59
CA MET A 1 -36.78 -7.41 -7.93
C MET A 1 -35.38 -7.90 -7.66
N GLU A 2 -34.44 -7.55 -8.53
CA GLU A 2 -33.02 -7.88 -8.38
C GLU A 2 -32.46 -7.02 -7.24
N LYS A 3 -32.09 -7.62 -6.11
CA LYS A 3 -31.36 -6.92 -5.05
C LYS A 3 -30.03 -6.48 -5.65
N GLY A 4 -29.87 -5.17 -5.88
CA GLY A 4 -28.64 -4.58 -6.38
C GLY A 4 -27.46 -5.09 -5.55
N ARG A 5 -26.41 -5.56 -6.24
CA ARG A 5 -25.12 -5.85 -5.61
C ARG A 5 -24.71 -4.61 -4.82
N GLY A 6 -24.60 -4.74 -3.50
CA GLY A 6 -24.06 -3.68 -2.66
C GLY A 6 -22.70 -3.26 -3.20
N ALA A 7 -22.44 -1.95 -3.24
CA ALA A 7 -21.15 -1.44 -3.66
C ALA A 7 -20.03 -2.16 -2.88
N PRO A 8 -18.92 -2.55 -3.53
CA PRO A 8 -17.81 -3.20 -2.84
C PRO A 8 -17.38 -2.30 -1.68
N GLN A 9 -17.39 -2.85 -0.47
CA GLN A 9 -16.92 -2.11 0.70
C GLN A 9 -15.44 -1.77 0.47
N PRO A 10 -15.03 -0.51 0.68
CA PRO A 10 -13.64 -0.12 0.46
C PRO A 10 -12.74 -0.92 1.39
N MET A 11 -11.66 -1.49 0.84
CA MET A 11 -10.67 -2.20 1.64
C MET A 11 -10.08 -1.25 2.69
N ILE A 12 -9.75 -1.78 3.86
CA ILE A 12 -9.10 -0.99 4.92
C ILE A 12 -7.82 -0.29 4.41
N ALA A 13 -7.07 -0.95 3.52
CA ALA A 13 -5.90 -0.38 2.87
C ALA A 13 -6.22 0.89 2.07
N SER A 14 -7.35 0.94 1.37
CA SER A 14 -7.79 2.13 0.63
C SER A 14 -8.05 3.31 1.56
N ARG A 15 -8.71 3.06 2.71
CA ARG A 15 -8.96 4.11 3.71
C ARG A 15 -7.66 4.63 4.36
N LEU A 16 -6.69 3.74 4.60
CA LEU A 16 -5.38 4.12 5.14
C LEU A 16 -4.58 4.96 4.15
N LEU A 17 -4.65 4.62 2.85
CA LEU A 17 -4.02 5.40 1.78
C LEU A 17 -4.68 6.77 1.66
N GLU A 18 -6.01 6.83 1.61
CA GLU A 18 -6.76 8.10 1.57
C GLU A 18 -6.39 9.02 2.75
N ALA A 19 -6.31 8.47 3.97
CA ALA A 19 -5.91 9.23 5.15
C ALA A 19 -4.46 9.74 5.10
N SER A 20 -3.60 9.09 4.31
CA SER A 20 -2.18 9.43 4.18
C SER A 20 -1.85 10.23 2.91
N GLU A 21 -2.82 10.41 2.01
CA GLU A 21 -2.66 10.95 0.67
C GLU A 21 -1.95 12.31 0.69
N GLU A 22 -2.40 13.25 1.52
CA GLU A 22 -1.82 14.59 1.58
C GLU A 22 -0.33 14.58 1.95
N THR A 23 0.05 13.66 2.85
CA THR A 23 1.45 13.50 3.29
C THR A 23 2.28 12.84 2.20
N LEU A 24 1.77 11.74 1.62
CA LEU A 24 2.50 10.94 0.63
C LEU A 24 2.61 11.63 -0.73
N ALA A 25 1.62 12.41 -1.15
CA ALA A 25 1.60 13.12 -2.43
C ALA A 25 2.75 14.13 -2.60
N ARG A 26 3.35 14.58 -1.49
CA ARG A 26 4.49 15.50 -1.49
C ARG A 26 5.84 14.79 -1.61
N LEU A 27 5.87 13.47 -1.47
CA LEU A 27 7.08 12.66 -1.43
C LEU A 27 7.25 11.90 -2.74
N ARG A 28 8.51 11.65 -3.11
CA ARG A 28 8.84 10.79 -4.25
C ARG A 28 9.39 9.47 -3.75
N VAL A 29 9.11 8.40 -4.48
CA VAL A 29 9.81 7.13 -4.29
C VAL A 29 11.23 7.29 -4.80
N GLU A 30 12.20 7.18 -3.91
CA GLU A 30 13.62 7.26 -4.23
C GLU A 30 14.17 5.89 -4.63
N ARG A 31 13.73 4.83 -3.93
CA ARG A 31 14.15 3.46 -4.21
C ARG A 31 13.06 2.45 -3.86
N VAL A 32 12.95 1.40 -4.68
CA VAL A 32 12.18 0.20 -4.39
C VAL A 32 13.11 -1.01 -4.41
N VAL A 33 12.99 -1.88 -3.41
CA VAL A 33 13.68 -3.17 -3.36
C VAL A 33 12.64 -4.26 -3.12
N ILE A 34 12.54 -5.21 -4.05
CA ILE A 34 11.68 -6.38 -3.90
C ILE A 34 12.58 -7.54 -3.44
N GLY A 35 12.53 -7.84 -2.15
CA GLY A 35 13.23 -8.96 -1.56
C GLY A 35 12.32 -10.19 -1.43
N LEU A 36 12.95 -11.33 -1.15
CA LEU A 36 12.24 -12.62 -1.01
C LEU A 36 11.24 -12.62 0.15
N ALA A 37 11.61 -12.06 1.30
CA ALA A 37 10.74 -12.01 2.49
C ALA A 37 10.03 -10.66 2.66
N TYR A 38 10.60 -9.57 2.13
CA TYR A 38 10.08 -8.22 2.31
C TYR A 38 10.30 -7.36 1.07
N THR A 39 9.34 -6.48 0.80
CA THR A 39 9.46 -5.37 -0.14
C THR A 39 9.68 -4.08 0.65
N GLY A 40 10.70 -3.33 0.26
CA GLY A 40 11.06 -2.05 0.86
C GLY A 40 10.91 -0.88 -0.09
N VAL A 41 10.43 0.25 0.44
CA VAL A 41 10.30 1.52 -0.29
C VAL A 41 10.98 2.61 0.52
N LEU A 42 11.94 3.31 -0.10
CA LEU A 42 12.57 4.52 0.44
C LEU A 42 11.94 5.75 -0.23
N LEU A 43 11.54 6.72 0.59
CA LEU A 43 11.01 8.00 0.14
C LEU A 43 12.10 9.07 0.15
N SER A 44 11.87 10.14 -0.62
CA SER A 44 12.80 11.27 -0.79
C SER A 44 13.10 12.06 0.49
N ASP A 45 12.35 11.84 1.57
CA ASP A 45 12.63 12.42 2.89
C ASP A 45 13.51 11.50 3.76
N GLY A 46 14.00 10.40 3.20
CA GLY A 46 14.84 9.42 3.88
C GLY A 46 14.07 8.41 4.73
N ARG A 47 12.74 8.49 4.82
CA ARG A 47 11.93 7.49 5.54
C ARG A 47 11.70 6.26 4.67
N CYS A 48 11.55 5.10 5.31
CA CYS A 48 11.29 3.85 4.62
C CYS A 48 10.07 3.09 5.16
N GLY A 49 9.35 2.44 4.24
CA GLY A 49 8.31 1.47 4.54
C GLY A 49 8.73 0.05 4.16
N LEU A 50 8.26 -0.93 4.91
CA LEU A 50 8.49 -2.35 4.66
C LEU A 50 7.15 -3.09 4.69
N ALA A 51 6.96 -4.00 3.74
CA ALA A 51 5.84 -4.93 3.71
C ALA A 51 6.38 -6.35 3.48
N ALA A 52 5.78 -7.35 4.13
CA ALA A 52 6.13 -8.74 3.87
C ALA A 52 5.81 -9.08 2.40
N THR A 53 6.74 -9.74 1.73
CA THR A 53 6.52 -10.30 0.39
C THR A 53 5.88 -11.68 0.59
N PRO A 54 4.61 -11.89 0.20
CA PRO A 54 4.01 -13.21 0.28
C PRO A 54 4.75 -14.17 -0.65
N HIS A 55 4.99 -15.38 -0.16
CA HIS A 55 5.61 -16.46 -0.92
C HIS A 55 4.61 -17.60 -1.00
N GLU A 56 4.41 -18.18 -2.19
CA GLU A 56 3.51 -19.32 -2.34
C GLU A 56 3.95 -20.48 -1.42
N GLY A 57 3.06 -20.93 -0.54
CA GLY A 57 3.31 -21.98 0.44
C GLY A 57 3.21 -21.58 1.92
N GLN A 58 2.96 -20.29 2.22
CA GLN A 58 2.66 -19.75 3.54
C GLN A 58 1.43 -18.84 3.49
#